data_AF-A0A946XYK4-F1
#
_entry.id   AF-A0A946XYK4-F1
#
_cell.length_a   1.000
_cell.length_b   1.000
_cell.length_c   1.000
_cell.angle_alpha   90.00
_cell.angle_beta   90.00
_cell.angle_gamma   90.00
#
_symmetry.space_group_name_H-M   'P 1'
#
loop_
_entity.id
_entity.type
_entity.pdbx_description
1 polymer ?
#
loop_
_entity_poly.entity_id
_entity_poly.type
_entity_poly.pdbx_seq_one_letter_code
_entity_poly.pdbx_strand_id
1 'polypeptide(L)'
;MLSPMRFLVGSCWQGTFPDGESVDTHCYRSFYGNAFIRDVHLVRGKNPDYRGETVYQWDRNANSISYRYWNSLGGVSDGVAHSSDGMLFFPGERHVRDDGTVVVMQTVIEQTAPDKYVSTTEQQVDSEWKELWRIEFSRLSPSTDLGPAGRQQAEKLAVFSRLIGNWADPEELEEAQKSGTAVPIQQSYQWGPRRMLLRVYENLAQSFTRDALDPVLEGMVVWDHAVEGYRYMASTRYGWTFDGQFRALDDGRIERSYEVHYAKGEQYIPEPDLGGQVRRFREIYNFDGNDRVRISLELWKDDKWSEFGPGHYDAVRVDH
;
A
#
# COMPACT_ATOMS: atom_id res chain seq x y z
N MET A 1 -2.30 9.14 17.63
CA MET A 1 -1.43 7.97 17.40
C MET A 1 -2.31 6.76 17.09
N LEU A 2 -1.85 5.82 16.28
CA LEU A 2 -2.53 4.53 16.02
C LEU A 2 -2.45 3.52 17.19
N SER A 3 -2.12 3.99 18.41
CA SER A 3 -1.95 3.15 19.60
C SER A 3 -3.14 2.22 19.89
N PRO A 4 -4.41 2.64 19.69
CA PRO A 4 -5.56 1.76 19.92
C PRO A 4 -5.56 0.49 19.06
N MET A 5 -4.93 0.50 17.88
CA MET A 5 -4.86 -0.66 16.99
C MET A 5 -3.61 -1.52 17.19
N ARG A 6 -2.73 -1.17 18.14
CA ARG A 6 -1.43 -1.82 18.30
C ARG A 6 -1.53 -3.33 18.59
N PHE A 7 -2.59 -3.77 19.26
CA PHE A 7 -2.75 -5.19 19.61
C PHE A 7 -2.91 -6.09 18.37
N LEU A 8 -3.44 -5.54 17.26
CA LEU A 8 -3.65 -6.23 15.99
C LEU A 8 -2.33 -6.45 15.22
N VAL A 9 -1.46 -5.45 15.26
CA VAL A 9 -0.27 -5.31 14.41
C VAL A 9 0.74 -6.44 14.62
N GLY A 10 1.31 -6.93 13.51
CA GLY A 10 2.35 -7.97 13.51
C GLY A 10 1.78 -9.38 13.59
N SER A 11 0.49 -9.56 13.34
CA SER A 11 -0.16 -10.86 13.39
C SER A 11 -1.26 -10.97 12.35
N CYS A 12 -1.57 -12.22 12.00
CA CYS A 12 -2.80 -12.56 11.33
C CYS A 12 -3.81 -13.06 12.35
N TRP A 13 -5.08 -12.87 12.05
CA TRP A 13 -6.21 -13.16 12.90
C TRP A 13 -7.25 -13.87 12.05
N GLN A 14 -7.84 -14.93 12.58
CA GLN A 14 -8.80 -15.73 11.85
C GLN A 14 -10.07 -15.94 12.67
N GLY A 15 -11.21 -15.80 12.01
CA GLY A 15 -12.53 -16.03 12.58
C GLY A 15 -13.42 -16.75 11.57
N THR A 16 -14.45 -17.44 12.06
CA THR A 16 -15.46 -18.08 11.21
C THR A 16 -16.71 -17.22 11.23
N PHE A 17 -17.32 -17.02 10.06
CA PHE A 17 -18.59 -16.31 9.95
C PHE A 17 -19.71 -17.10 10.67
N PRO A 18 -20.83 -16.44 11.00
CA PRO A 18 -21.99 -17.11 11.60
C PRO A 18 -22.59 -18.24 10.74
N ASP A 19 -22.29 -18.28 9.44
CA ASP A 19 -22.71 -19.37 8.54
C ASP A 19 -21.98 -20.70 8.82
N GLY A 20 -20.85 -20.67 9.54
CA GLY A 20 -20.01 -21.84 9.81
C GLY A 20 -19.22 -22.34 8.61
N GLU A 21 -19.33 -21.68 7.45
CA GLU A 21 -18.72 -22.10 6.18
C GLU A 21 -17.62 -21.14 5.75
N SER A 22 -17.85 -19.84 5.91
CA SER A 22 -16.91 -18.80 5.50
C SER A 22 -15.89 -18.52 6.61
N VAL A 23 -14.62 -18.43 6.23
CA VAL A 23 -13.51 -18.12 7.17
C VAL A 23 -12.87 -16.82 6.76
N ASP A 24 -12.86 -15.87 7.68
CA ASP A 24 -12.21 -14.57 7.52
C ASP A 24 -10.79 -14.62 8.09
N THR A 25 -9.83 -14.03 7.39
CA THR A 25 -8.46 -13.86 7.86
C THR A 25 -7.97 -12.44 7.60
N HIS A 26 -7.64 -11.72 8.67
CA HIS A 26 -7.05 -10.38 8.64
C HIS A 26 -5.58 -10.43 9.02
N CYS A 27 -4.71 -9.77 8.27
CA CYS A 27 -3.27 -9.69 8.56
C CYS A 27 -2.83 -8.23 8.69
N TYR A 28 -2.54 -7.81 9.92
CA TYR A 28 -2.19 -6.43 10.24
C TYR A 28 -0.69 -6.23 10.31
N ARG A 29 -0.20 -5.14 9.73
CA ARG A 29 1.21 -4.73 9.82
C ARG A 29 1.34 -3.22 9.87
N SER A 30 2.33 -2.73 10.59
CA SER A 30 2.73 -1.32 10.51
C SER A 30 3.71 -1.09 9.36
N PHE A 31 3.73 0.14 8.86
CA PHE A 31 4.72 0.63 7.90
C PHE A 31 4.99 2.13 8.15
N TYR A 32 6.08 2.67 7.59
CA TYR A 32 6.61 4.01 7.90
C TYR A 32 6.77 4.33 9.39
N GLY A 33 7.53 3.52 10.13
CA GLY A 33 7.79 3.81 11.54
C GLY A 33 6.53 3.84 12.42
N ASN A 34 5.48 3.09 12.04
CA ASN A 34 4.16 3.05 12.66
C ASN A 34 3.26 4.27 12.39
N ALA A 35 3.56 5.06 11.36
CA ALA A 35 2.65 6.12 10.91
C ALA A 35 1.35 5.55 10.31
N PHE A 36 1.41 4.34 9.74
CA PHE A 36 0.28 3.66 9.13
C PHE A 36 0.18 2.19 9.58
N ILE A 37 -1.04 1.65 9.52
CA ILE A 37 -1.32 0.22 9.64
C ILE A 37 -2.01 -0.25 8.37
N ARG A 38 -1.55 -1.36 7.79
CA ARG A 38 -2.19 -2.06 6.68
C ARG A 38 -2.85 -3.32 7.23
N ASP A 39 -4.09 -3.56 6.83
CA ASP A 39 -4.83 -4.79 7.04
C ASP A 39 -5.11 -5.42 5.69
N VAL A 40 -4.73 -6.69 5.53
CA VAL A 40 -5.10 -7.50 4.37
C VAL A 40 -6.07 -8.57 4.84
N HIS A 41 -7.29 -8.53 4.32
CA HIS A 41 -8.40 -9.41 4.64
C HIS A 41 -8.63 -10.41 3.51
N LEU A 42 -8.95 -11.66 3.86
CA LEU A 42 -9.32 -12.73 2.93
C LEU A 42 -10.45 -13.57 3.53
N VAL A 43 -11.63 -13.55 2.89
CA VAL A 43 -12.69 -14.53 3.18
C VAL A 43 -12.58 -15.71 2.22
N ARG A 44 -12.40 -16.90 2.80
CA ARG A 44 -12.53 -18.19 2.12
C ARG A 44 -13.90 -18.80 2.37
N GLY A 45 -14.32 -19.72 1.48
CA GLY A 45 -15.63 -20.38 1.55
C GLY A 45 -16.63 -19.88 0.50
N LYS A 46 -16.26 -18.82 -0.22
CA LYS A 46 -16.96 -18.34 -1.43
C LYS A 46 -16.09 -18.59 -2.66
N ASN A 47 -16.71 -18.69 -3.84
CA ASN A 47 -15.99 -18.86 -5.10
C ASN A 47 -16.34 -17.73 -6.08
N PRO A 48 -15.41 -16.82 -6.41
CA PRO A 48 -14.03 -16.76 -5.90
C PRO A 48 -13.95 -16.32 -4.42
N ASP A 49 -12.79 -16.54 -3.80
CA ASP A 49 -12.47 -15.96 -2.48
C ASP A 49 -12.61 -14.43 -2.52
N TYR A 50 -13.14 -13.84 -1.45
CA TYR A 50 -13.24 -12.39 -1.31
C TYR A 50 -11.97 -11.83 -0.69
N ARG A 51 -11.42 -10.74 -1.24
CA ARG A 51 -10.21 -10.09 -0.74
C ARG A 51 -10.48 -8.63 -0.46
N GLY A 52 -9.96 -8.14 0.66
CA GLY A 52 -10.07 -6.77 1.09
C GLY A 52 -8.74 -6.24 1.58
N GLU A 53 -8.56 -4.93 1.54
CA GLU A 53 -7.40 -4.28 2.11
C GLU A 53 -7.78 -2.91 2.66
N THR A 54 -7.29 -2.62 3.86
CA THR A 54 -7.48 -1.34 4.53
C THR A 54 -6.14 -0.72 4.90
N VAL A 55 -5.99 0.58 4.68
CA VAL A 55 -4.90 1.39 5.25
C VAL A 55 -5.49 2.35 6.28
N TYR A 56 -4.94 2.30 7.49
CA TYR A 56 -5.28 3.17 8.61
C TYR A 56 -4.17 4.18 8.84
N GLN A 57 -4.55 5.43 9.11
CA GLN A 57 -3.64 6.50 9.49
C GLN A 57 -4.23 7.30 10.65
N TRP A 58 -3.37 7.93 11.46
CA TRP A 58 -3.84 8.87 12.49
C TRP A 58 -4.03 10.26 11.89
N ASP A 59 -5.27 10.76 11.87
CA ASP A 59 -5.57 12.14 11.53
C ASP A 59 -5.43 13.02 12.77
N ARG A 60 -4.40 13.88 12.78
CA ARG A 60 -4.13 14.80 13.88
C ARG A 60 -5.14 15.92 13.99
N ASN A 61 -5.74 16.34 12.88
CA ASN A 61 -6.69 17.45 12.84
C ASN A 61 -8.06 16.98 13.35
N ALA A 62 -8.47 15.78 12.94
CA ALA A 62 -9.73 15.18 13.36
C ALA A 62 -9.66 14.42 14.70
N ASN A 63 -8.44 14.22 15.24
CA ASN A 63 -8.20 13.41 16.44
C ASN A 63 -8.84 12.02 16.33
N SER A 64 -8.72 11.41 15.16
CA SER A 64 -9.33 10.12 14.83
C SER A 64 -8.38 9.28 13.98
N ILE A 65 -8.73 8.03 13.78
CA ILE A 65 -8.06 7.16 12.80
C ILE A 65 -8.85 7.32 11.51
N SER A 66 -8.25 7.82 10.43
CA SER A 66 -8.88 7.72 9.11
C SER A 66 -8.45 6.43 8.43
N TYR A 67 -9.31 5.87 7.61
CA TYR A 67 -8.98 4.69 6.82
C TYR A 67 -9.56 4.77 5.42
N ARG A 68 -8.88 4.05 4.52
CA ARG A 68 -9.37 3.73 3.19
C ARG A 68 -9.33 2.23 2.99
N TYR A 69 -10.44 1.68 2.50
CA TYR A 69 -10.65 0.28 2.21
C TYR A 69 -10.92 0.07 0.72
N TRP A 70 -10.45 -1.05 0.17
CA TRP A 70 -10.84 -1.54 -1.15
C TRP A 70 -10.90 -3.06 -1.19
N ASN A 71 -11.61 -3.62 -2.17
CA ASN A 71 -11.79 -5.06 -2.28
C ASN A 71 -11.67 -5.60 -3.72
N SER A 72 -11.62 -6.92 -3.85
CA SER A 72 -11.49 -7.64 -5.12
C SER A 72 -12.67 -7.51 -6.07
N LEU A 73 -13.79 -6.95 -5.61
CA LEU A 73 -14.97 -6.68 -6.44
C LEU A 73 -14.98 -5.23 -6.96
N GLY A 74 -13.98 -4.43 -6.61
CA GLY A 74 -13.87 -3.02 -7.01
C GLY A 74 -14.56 -2.04 -6.05
N GLY A 75 -15.16 -2.54 -4.96
CA GLY A 75 -15.72 -1.69 -3.92
C GLY A 75 -14.63 -0.92 -3.18
N VAL A 76 -14.89 0.36 -2.92
CA VAL A 76 -14.00 1.28 -2.17
C VAL A 76 -14.82 1.92 -1.05
N SER A 77 -14.15 2.18 0.07
CA SER A 77 -14.75 2.89 1.19
C SER A 77 -13.71 3.77 1.89
N ASP A 78 -14.17 4.90 2.38
CA ASP A 78 -13.41 5.83 3.21
C ASP A 78 -14.17 6.02 4.51
N GLY A 79 -13.46 6.05 5.63
CA GLY A 79 -14.11 6.23 6.92
C GLY A 79 -13.17 6.70 8.01
N VAL A 80 -13.75 6.76 9.21
CA VAL A 80 -13.04 7.08 10.43
C VAL A 80 -13.25 5.97 11.45
N ALA A 81 -12.31 5.83 12.37
CA ALA A 81 -12.42 5.00 13.53
C ALA A 81 -12.05 5.81 14.79
N HIS A 82 -12.77 5.53 15.85
CA HIS A 82 -12.59 6.13 17.16
C HIS A 82 -12.20 5.03 18.14
N SER A 83 -11.37 5.36 19.13
CA SER A 83 -11.16 4.50 20.27
C SER A 83 -12.00 4.99 21.45
N SER A 84 -12.85 4.13 22.01
CA SER A 84 -13.57 4.40 23.27
C SER A 84 -13.55 3.14 24.13
N ASP A 85 -13.23 3.27 25.41
CA ASP A 85 -13.33 2.19 26.40
C ASP A 85 -12.61 0.88 26.00
N GLY A 86 -11.45 1.00 25.33
CA GLY A 86 -10.68 -0.15 24.86
C GLY A 86 -11.22 -0.82 23.58
N MET A 87 -12.28 -0.27 22.99
CA MET A 87 -12.85 -0.70 21.72
C MET A 87 -12.43 0.23 20.58
N LEU A 88 -12.37 -0.33 19.37
CA LEU A 88 -12.31 0.45 18.13
C LEU A 88 -13.72 0.51 17.54
N PHE A 89 -14.23 1.72 17.35
CA PHE A 89 -15.55 1.96 16.76
C PHE A 89 -15.40 2.61 15.38
N PHE A 90 -15.99 1.98 14.37
CA PHE A 90 -16.03 2.41 12.99
C PHE A 90 -17.47 2.85 12.68
N PRO A 91 -17.81 4.14 12.82
CA PRO A 91 -19.17 4.62 12.61
C PRO A 91 -19.55 4.65 11.12
N GLY A 92 -20.80 4.26 10.82
CA GLY A 92 -21.56 4.74 9.66
C GLY A 92 -20.85 4.71 8.30
N GLU A 93 -20.02 3.70 8.07
CA GLU A 93 -19.30 3.48 6.83
C GLU A 93 -20.29 3.28 5.68
N ARG A 94 -20.17 4.11 4.64
CA ARG A 94 -20.95 3.97 3.41
C ARG A 94 -20.20 3.05 2.45
N HIS A 95 -20.69 1.83 2.31
CA HIS A 95 -20.14 0.86 1.39
C HIS A 95 -20.98 0.82 0.11
N VAL A 96 -20.35 1.07 -1.04
CA VAL A 96 -20.99 0.93 -2.35
C VAL A 96 -20.73 -0.48 -2.86
N ARG A 97 -21.79 -1.26 -3.06
CA ARG A 97 -21.73 -2.60 -3.63
C ARG A 97 -21.59 -2.55 -5.15
N ASP A 98 -21.24 -3.67 -5.76
CA ASP A 98 -21.03 -3.81 -7.21
C ASP A 98 -22.27 -3.43 -8.05
N ASP A 99 -23.47 -3.61 -7.49
CA ASP A 99 -24.73 -3.23 -8.12
C ASP A 99 -25.08 -1.73 -7.95
N GLY A 100 -24.18 -0.95 -7.34
CA GLY A 100 -24.37 0.47 -7.03
C GLY A 100 -25.18 0.73 -5.76
N THR A 101 -25.69 -0.30 -5.09
CA THR A 101 -26.44 -0.15 -3.85
C THR A 101 -25.52 0.31 -2.73
N VAL A 102 -25.93 1.35 -2.01
CA VAL A 102 -25.20 1.83 -0.83
C VAL A 102 -25.77 1.15 0.41
N VAL A 103 -24.89 0.52 1.18
CA VAL A 103 -25.21 0.08 2.54
C VAL A 103 -24.43 0.92 3.54
N VAL A 104 -25.06 1.21 4.68
CA VAL A 104 -24.41 1.90 5.79
C VAL A 104 -24.16 0.87 6.88
N MET A 105 -22.89 0.69 7.24
CA MET A 105 -22.47 -0.27 8.26
C MET A 105 -21.75 0.45 9.39
N GLN A 106 -21.83 -0.11 10.59
CA GLN A 106 -20.94 0.27 11.68
C GLN A 106 -20.29 -0.98 12.25
N THR A 107 -19.05 -0.87 12.69
CA THR A 107 -18.30 -1.99 13.25
C THR A 107 -17.69 -1.61 14.58
N VAL A 108 -17.77 -2.52 15.55
CA VAL A 108 -17.05 -2.44 16.83
C VAL A 108 -16.07 -3.60 16.90
N ILE A 109 -14.81 -3.30 17.20
CA ILE A 109 -13.78 -4.28 17.52
C ILE A 109 -13.45 -4.17 19.01
N GLU A 110 -13.63 -5.26 19.74
CA GLU A 110 -13.32 -5.39 21.16
C GLU A 110 -12.24 -6.45 21.37
N GLN A 111 -11.12 -6.08 22.00
CA GLN A 111 -10.11 -7.06 22.37
C GLN A 111 -10.57 -7.82 23.62
N THR A 112 -11.00 -9.08 23.44
CA THR A 112 -11.52 -9.92 24.53
C THR A 112 -10.43 -10.74 25.24
N ALA A 113 -9.27 -10.95 24.60
CA ALA A 113 -8.09 -11.57 25.20
C ALA A 113 -6.79 -11.11 24.48
N PRO A 114 -5.58 -11.42 25.01
CA PRO A 114 -4.32 -11.06 24.32
C PRO A 114 -4.19 -11.59 22.89
N ASP A 115 -4.81 -12.74 22.61
CA ASP A 115 -4.82 -13.46 21.34
C ASP A 115 -6.24 -13.59 20.75
N LYS A 116 -7.21 -12.80 21.24
CA LYS A 116 -8.57 -12.79 20.71
C LYS A 116 -9.18 -11.39 20.63
N TYR A 117 -10.00 -11.17 19.61
CA TYR A 117 -10.91 -10.04 19.57
C TYR A 117 -12.24 -10.44 18.96
N VAL A 118 -13.27 -9.65 19.22
CA VAL A 118 -14.59 -9.79 18.60
C VAL A 118 -14.83 -8.59 17.70
N SER A 119 -15.26 -8.85 16.47
CA SER A 119 -15.76 -7.83 15.55
C SER A 119 -17.27 -7.99 15.39
N THR A 120 -18.03 -6.97 15.76
CA THR A 120 -19.48 -6.92 15.56
C THR A 120 -19.78 -5.86 14.51
N THR A 121 -20.41 -6.25 13.41
CA THR A 121 -20.84 -5.35 12.35
C THR A 121 -22.37 -5.28 12.31
N GLU A 122 -22.89 -4.07 12.29
CA GLU A 122 -24.32 -3.80 12.15
C GLU A 122 -24.58 -3.05 10.86
N GLN A 123 -25.72 -3.30 10.23
CA GLN A 123 -26.19 -2.57 9.06
C GLN A 123 -27.40 -1.71 9.43
N GLN A 124 -27.48 -0.51 8.87
CA GLN A 124 -28.66 0.33 9.00
C GLN A 124 -29.77 -0.17 8.05
N VAL A 125 -30.91 -0.54 8.62
CA VAL A 125 -32.12 -1.01 7.93
C VAL A 125 -33.32 -0.28 8.52
N ASP A 126 -34.07 0.45 7.70
CA ASP A 126 -35.23 1.24 8.13
C ASP A 126 -34.91 2.23 9.29
N SER A 127 -33.71 2.82 9.25
CA SER A 127 -33.15 3.69 10.30
C SER A 127 -32.79 3.02 11.63
N GLU A 128 -32.92 1.70 11.73
CA GLU A 128 -32.48 0.91 12.88
C GLU A 128 -31.16 0.20 12.56
N TRP A 129 -30.28 0.07 13.55
CA TRP A 129 -29.09 -0.77 13.45
C TRP A 129 -29.46 -2.21 13.75
N LYS A 130 -29.13 -3.11 12.83
CA LYS A 130 -29.34 -4.55 12.98
C LYS A 130 -28.01 -5.27 12.81
N GLU A 131 -27.71 -6.18 13.73
CA GLU A 131 -26.53 -7.03 13.60
C GLU A 131 -26.54 -7.76 12.26
N LEU A 132 -25.47 -7.55 11.50
CA LEU A 132 -25.24 -8.20 10.22
C LEU A 132 -24.39 -9.46 10.43
N TRP A 133 -23.32 -9.34 11.22
CA TRP A 133 -22.53 -10.47 11.72
C TRP A 133 -21.72 -10.11 12.96
N ARG A 134 -21.37 -11.15 13.71
CA ARG A 134 -20.42 -11.11 14.82
C ARG A 134 -19.40 -12.22 14.65
N ILE A 135 -18.12 -11.88 14.65
CA ILE A 135 -17.02 -12.81 14.42
C ILE A 135 -16.03 -12.74 15.57
N GLU A 136 -15.75 -13.89 16.20
CA GLU A 136 -14.64 -14.03 17.14
C GLU A 136 -13.38 -14.42 16.37
N PHE A 137 -12.36 -13.56 16.44
CA PHE A 137 -11.07 -13.76 15.83
C PHE A 137 -10.06 -14.27 16.85
N SER A 138 -9.28 -15.26 16.45
CA SER A 138 -8.11 -15.75 17.19
C SER A 138 -6.83 -15.45 16.43
N ARG A 139 -5.77 -15.09 17.16
CA ARG A 139 -4.44 -14.83 16.58
C ARG A 139 -3.89 -16.11 15.97
N LEU A 140 -3.55 -16.07 14.69
CA LEU A 140 -2.83 -17.15 14.06
C LEU A 140 -1.40 -17.18 14.58
N SER A 141 -0.94 -18.36 14.97
CA SER A 141 0.49 -18.59 15.19
C SER A 141 1.25 -18.25 13.90
N PRO A 142 2.42 -17.62 13.97
CA PRO A 142 3.23 -17.37 12.79
C PRO A 142 3.59 -18.69 12.10
N SER A 143 2.81 -19.11 11.10
CA SER A 143 3.15 -20.27 10.28
C SER A 143 4.39 -19.90 9.48
N THR A 144 5.49 -20.64 9.62
CA THR A 144 6.72 -20.42 8.81
C THR A 144 6.58 -20.89 7.37
N ASP A 145 5.56 -21.68 7.04
CA ASP A 145 5.26 -22.12 5.68
C ASP A 145 4.43 -21.06 4.93
N LEU A 146 4.83 -20.75 3.71
CA LEU A 146 4.09 -19.91 2.76
C LEU A 146 2.82 -20.60 2.23
N GLY A 147 2.76 -21.93 2.36
CA GLY A 147 1.82 -22.75 1.61
C GLY A 147 2.06 -22.63 0.09
N PRO A 148 1.23 -23.30 -0.73
CA PRO A 148 1.34 -23.23 -2.20
C PRO A 148 1.07 -21.83 -2.77
N ALA A 149 0.05 -21.13 -2.27
CA ALA A 149 -0.33 -19.80 -2.75
C ALA A 149 0.76 -18.75 -2.51
N GLY A 150 1.38 -18.76 -1.32
CA GLY A 150 2.48 -17.84 -1.01
C GLY A 150 3.72 -18.09 -1.87
N ARG A 151 4.00 -19.35 -2.23
CA ARG A 151 5.07 -19.71 -3.18
C ARG A 151 4.77 -19.20 -4.59
N GLN A 152 3.55 -19.40 -5.09
CA GLN A 152 3.13 -18.90 -6.39
C GLN A 152 3.25 -17.36 -6.47
N GLN A 153 2.85 -16.66 -5.41
CA GLN A 153 2.98 -15.20 -5.36
C GLN A 153 4.46 -14.74 -5.39
N ALA A 154 5.34 -15.43 -4.66
CA ALA A 154 6.78 -15.15 -4.70
C ALA A 154 7.39 -15.41 -6.10
N GLU A 155 6.93 -16.43 -6.81
CA GLU A 155 7.34 -16.72 -8.19
C GLU A 155 6.87 -15.62 -9.16
N LYS A 156 5.62 -15.15 -9.03
CA LYS A 156 5.12 -14.03 -9.84
C LYS A 156 5.97 -12.79 -9.67
N LEU A 157 6.34 -12.44 -8.44
CA LEU A 157 7.13 -11.24 -8.18
C LEU A 157 8.61 -11.39 -8.58
N ALA A 158 9.12 -12.59 -8.82
CA ALA A 158 10.51 -12.83 -9.19
C ALA A 158 10.94 -12.11 -10.47
N VAL A 159 9.99 -11.73 -11.34
CA VAL A 159 10.24 -10.89 -12.53
C VAL A 159 10.88 -9.54 -12.18
N PHE A 160 10.65 -9.03 -10.96
CA PHE A 160 11.24 -7.78 -10.46
C PHE A 160 12.55 -7.97 -9.72
N SER A 161 13.15 -9.17 -9.75
CA SER A 161 14.44 -9.43 -9.08
C SER A 161 15.56 -8.49 -9.50
N ARG A 162 15.53 -7.98 -10.75
CA ARG A 162 16.51 -7.00 -11.24
C ARG A 162 16.40 -5.64 -10.53
N LEU A 163 15.23 -5.27 -10.01
CA LEU A 163 15.07 -4.02 -9.25
C LEU A 163 15.65 -4.11 -7.84
N ILE A 164 15.77 -5.31 -7.27
CA ILE A 164 16.18 -5.49 -5.86
C ILE A 164 17.56 -4.90 -5.62
N GLY A 165 17.68 -4.04 -4.61
CA GLY A 165 18.90 -3.33 -4.28
C GLY A 165 18.64 -1.85 -4.01
N ASN A 166 19.71 -1.13 -3.68
CA ASN A 166 19.69 0.33 -3.61
C ASN A 166 20.27 0.89 -4.90
N TRP A 167 19.71 2.00 -5.35
CA TRP A 167 20.05 2.67 -6.59
C TRP A 167 20.32 4.13 -6.27
N ALA A 168 21.46 4.63 -6.75
CA ALA A 168 21.88 6.01 -6.58
C ALA A 168 22.20 6.63 -7.94
N ASP A 169 22.15 7.96 -8.00
CA ASP A 169 22.67 8.70 -9.14
C ASP A 169 24.20 8.45 -9.27
N PRO A 170 24.73 8.17 -10.48
CA PRO A 170 26.14 7.90 -10.67
C PRO A 170 27.07 9.05 -10.25
N GLU A 171 26.67 10.30 -10.48
CA GLU A 171 27.46 11.49 -10.13
C GLU A 171 27.47 11.68 -8.61
N GLU A 172 26.31 11.53 -7.97
CA GLU A 172 26.20 11.61 -6.50
C GLU A 172 26.99 10.49 -5.80
N LEU A 173 27.00 9.28 -6.35
CA LEU A 173 27.82 8.17 -5.86
C LEU A 173 29.32 8.51 -5.94
N GLU A 174 29.78 9.05 -7.07
CA GLU A 174 31.18 9.45 -7.25
C GLU A 174 31.58 10.56 -6.26
N GLU A 175 30.71 11.56 -6.06
CA GLU A 175 30.94 12.64 -5.08
C GLU A 175 30.98 12.12 -3.64
N ALA A 176 30.05 11.23 -3.27
CA ALA A 176 30.03 10.61 -1.95
C ALA A 176 31.30 9.82 -1.66
N GLN A 177 31.80 9.06 -2.66
CA GLN A 177 33.07 8.33 -2.56
C GLN A 177 34.28 9.26 -2.41
N LYS A 178 34.35 10.35 -3.18
CA LYS A 178 35.44 11.35 -3.08
C LYS A 178 35.45 12.06 -1.73
N SER A 179 34.27 12.35 -1.19
CA SER A 179 34.11 13.10 0.07
C SER A 179 34.10 12.21 1.32
N GLY A 180 34.02 10.89 1.17
CA GLY A 180 33.87 9.95 2.29
C GLY A 180 32.53 10.10 3.01
N THR A 181 31.48 10.54 2.30
CA THR A 181 30.13 10.72 2.85
C THR A 181 29.21 9.58 2.47
N ALA A 182 28.02 9.52 3.10
CA ALA A 182 27.02 8.53 2.78
C ALA A 182 26.44 8.77 1.39
N VAL A 183 26.24 7.69 0.62
CA VAL A 183 25.66 7.76 -0.73
C VAL A 183 24.16 8.07 -0.60
N PRO A 184 23.65 9.10 -1.28
CA PRO A 184 22.21 9.33 -1.38
C PRO A 184 21.57 8.22 -2.20
N ILE A 185 20.74 7.40 -1.56
CA ILE A 185 19.95 6.39 -2.26
C ILE A 185 18.72 7.06 -2.85
N GLN A 186 18.58 7.02 -4.17
CA GLN A 186 17.42 7.56 -4.87
C GLN A 186 16.23 6.59 -4.79
N GLN A 187 16.48 5.30 -5.06
CA GLN A 187 15.47 4.25 -5.01
C GLN A 187 16.01 3.01 -4.31
N SER A 188 15.18 2.34 -3.51
CA SER A 188 15.52 1.05 -2.92
C SER A 188 14.35 0.09 -3.04
N TYR A 189 14.66 -1.10 -3.52
CA TYR A 189 13.69 -2.17 -3.69
C TYR A 189 14.09 -3.37 -2.84
N GLN A 190 13.16 -3.82 -2.01
CA GLN A 190 13.42 -4.90 -1.06
C GLN A 190 12.31 -5.93 -1.13
N TRP A 191 12.67 -7.20 -1.01
CA TRP A 191 11.65 -8.22 -0.80
C TRP A 191 10.97 -7.98 0.54
N GLY A 192 9.64 -7.91 0.53
CA GLY A 192 8.88 -8.04 1.75
C GLY A 192 8.97 -9.46 2.32
N PRO A 193 8.32 -9.69 3.47
CA PRO A 193 8.31 -11.01 4.12
C PRO A 193 8.03 -12.12 3.10
N ARG A 194 8.97 -13.06 3.02
CA ARG A 194 8.85 -14.26 2.18
C ARG A 194 8.61 -13.97 0.68
N ARG A 195 9.05 -12.79 0.20
CA ARG A 195 8.92 -12.33 -1.20
C ARG A 195 7.48 -12.23 -1.71
N MET A 196 6.50 -12.09 -0.80
CA MET A 196 5.10 -11.92 -1.19
C MET A 196 4.76 -10.50 -1.68
N LEU A 197 5.71 -9.57 -1.56
CA LEU A 197 5.62 -8.22 -2.11
C LEU A 197 7.01 -7.68 -2.39
N LEU A 198 7.07 -6.69 -3.26
CA LEU A 198 8.22 -5.80 -3.40
C LEU A 198 7.94 -4.54 -2.57
N ARG A 199 8.85 -4.15 -1.69
CA ARG A 199 8.83 -2.82 -1.07
C ARG A 199 9.59 -1.86 -1.99
N VAL A 200 9.06 -0.66 -2.12
CA VAL A 200 9.64 0.44 -2.88
C VAL A 200 9.92 1.56 -1.90
N TYR A 201 11.12 2.13 -1.93
CA TYR A 201 11.51 3.29 -1.14
C TYR A 201 12.11 4.30 -2.10
N GLU A 202 11.68 5.56 -2.04
CA GLU A 202 12.24 6.60 -2.90
C GLU A 202 12.49 7.88 -2.12
N ASN A 203 13.62 8.49 -2.43
CA ASN A 203 13.92 9.85 -2.05
C ASN A 203 13.59 10.75 -3.23
N LEU A 204 12.55 11.58 -3.08
CA LEU A 204 12.31 12.65 -4.04
C LEU A 204 13.45 13.64 -3.90
N ALA A 205 14.12 13.94 -5.02
CA ALA A 205 15.39 14.68 -5.15
C ALA A 205 15.41 16.13 -4.57
N GLN A 206 14.40 16.53 -3.78
CA GLN A 206 14.26 17.88 -3.23
C GLN A 206 14.45 17.99 -1.71
N SER A 207 14.73 16.91 -0.98
CA SER A 207 14.94 17.00 0.49
C SER A 207 16.30 16.48 0.95
N PHE A 208 17.38 17.04 0.43
CA PHE A 208 18.74 16.76 0.91
C PHE A 208 19.13 17.70 2.06
N THR A 209 18.52 17.48 3.22
CA THR A 209 19.19 17.82 4.48
C THR A 209 19.87 16.56 4.98
N ARG A 210 21.12 16.70 5.42
CA ARG A 210 22.08 15.64 5.81
C ARG A 210 21.57 14.64 6.87
N ASP A 211 20.43 14.93 7.49
CA ASP A 211 19.79 14.15 8.56
C ASP A 211 18.53 13.36 8.13
N ALA A 212 18.10 13.45 6.87
CA ALA A 212 16.88 12.79 6.40
C ALA A 212 17.14 11.35 5.91
N LEU A 213 17.34 10.43 6.86
CA LEU A 213 17.35 8.97 6.60
C LEU A 213 15.96 8.40 6.30
N ASP A 214 14.91 9.21 6.40
CA ASP A 214 13.53 8.80 6.15
C ASP A 214 13.18 8.93 4.66
N PRO A 215 12.83 7.83 3.98
CA PRO A 215 12.42 7.88 2.58
C PRO A 215 11.22 8.80 2.42
N VAL A 216 11.27 9.67 1.40
CA VAL A 216 10.17 10.60 1.12
C VAL A 216 8.90 9.86 0.70
N LEU A 217 9.09 8.75 -0.01
CA LEU A 217 8.06 7.83 -0.48
C LEU A 217 8.42 6.40 -0.04
N GLU A 218 7.45 5.66 0.50
CA GLU A 218 7.52 4.20 0.52
C GLU A 218 6.30 3.63 -0.19
N GLY A 219 6.40 2.41 -0.65
CA GLY A 219 5.38 1.80 -1.45
C GLY A 219 5.56 0.30 -1.50
N MET A 220 4.66 -0.32 -2.23
CA MET A 220 4.66 -1.76 -2.40
C MET A 220 4.09 -2.16 -3.74
N VAL A 221 4.64 -3.26 -4.25
CA VAL A 221 4.10 -3.98 -5.41
C VAL A 221 3.62 -5.34 -4.93
N VAL A 222 2.39 -5.67 -5.30
CA VAL A 222 1.75 -6.97 -5.02
C VAL A 222 1.20 -7.56 -6.31
N TRP A 223 1.18 -8.89 -6.40
CA TRP A 223 0.38 -9.55 -7.44
C TRP A 223 -1.10 -9.45 -7.08
N ASP A 224 -1.88 -8.84 -7.96
CA ASP A 224 -3.32 -8.71 -7.86
C ASP A 224 -3.98 -9.71 -8.81
N HIS A 225 -4.69 -10.68 -8.23
CA HIS A 225 -5.37 -11.73 -8.99
C HIS A 225 -6.59 -11.22 -9.76
N ALA A 226 -7.21 -10.11 -9.34
CA ALA A 226 -8.40 -9.59 -10.00
C ALA A 226 -8.10 -9.01 -11.38
N VAL A 227 -6.93 -8.37 -11.51
CA VAL A 227 -6.46 -7.76 -12.75
C VAL A 227 -5.34 -8.56 -13.44
N GLU A 228 -5.02 -9.74 -12.90
CA GLU A 228 -3.87 -10.57 -13.30
C GLU A 228 -2.59 -9.75 -13.54
N GLY A 229 -2.28 -8.85 -12.61
CA GLY A 229 -1.25 -7.84 -12.78
C GLY A 229 -0.54 -7.49 -11.48
N TYR A 230 0.47 -6.61 -11.57
CA TYR A 230 1.22 -6.17 -10.40
C TYR A 230 0.73 -4.80 -9.97
N ARG A 231 -0.05 -4.72 -8.89
CA ARG A 231 -0.54 -3.44 -8.37
C ARG A 231 0.53 -2.74 -7.55
N TYR A 232 0.69 -1.44 -7.78
CA TYR A 232 1.59 -0.56 -7.06
C TYR A 232 0.81 0.45 -6.26
N MET A 233 1.21 0.62 -5.00
CA MET A 233 0.66 1.64 -4.12
C MET A 233 1.78 2.25 -3.30
N ALA A 234 1.76 3.57 -3.16
CA ALA A 234 2.72 4.29 -2.34
C ALA A 234 2.11 5.52 -1.70
N SER A 235 2.82 6.05 -0.71
CA SER A 235 2.49 7.34 -0.12
C SER A 235 3.75 8.09 0.27
N THR A 236 3.62 9.41 0.33
CA THR A 236 4.69 10.28 0.85
C THR A 236 4.33 10.82 2.23
N ARG A 237 5.34 11.28 2.96
CA ARG A 237 5.12 12.04 4.21
C ARG A 237 4.37 13.37 4.03
N TYR A 238 4.21 13.83 2.78
CA TYR A 238 3.46 15.03 2.43
C TYR A 238 1.97 14.74 2.20
N GLY A 239 1.54 13.48 2.37
CA GLY A 239 0.15 13.08 2.16
C GLY A 239 -0.21 12.85 0.69
N TRP A 240 0.78 12.75 -0.20
CA TRP A 240 0.54 12.33 -1.58
C TRP A 240 0.34 10.83 -1.61
N THR A 241 -0.56 10.35 -2.46
CA THR A 241 -0.81 8.91 -2.63
C THR A 241 -0.60 8.53 -4.08
N PHE A 242 -0.14 7.30 -4.29
CA PHE A 242 0.20 6.74 -5.58
C PHE A 242 -0.60 5.45 -5.75
N ASP A 243 -1.30 5.31 -6.85
CA ASP A 243 -1.99 4.07 -7.25
C ASP A 243 -1.65 3.76 -8.71
N GLY A 244 -1.26 2.53 -8.99
CA GLY A 244 -0.79 2.16 -10.30
C GLY A 244 -0.44 0.70 -10.43
N GLN A 245 0.43 0.40 -11.37
CA GLN A 245 0.84 -0.95 -11.69
C GLN A 245 2.28 -1.02 -12.18
N PHE A 246 2.89 -2.19 -11.99
CA PHE A 246 4.09 -2.60 -12.68
C PHE A 246 3.74 -3.57 -13.80
N ARG A 247 4.54 -3.53 -14.86
CA ARG A 247 4.45 -4.48 -15.97
C ARG A 247 5.86 -4.87 -16.39
N ALA A 248 6.12 -6.16 -16.51
CA ALA A 248 7.29 -6.65 -17.22
C ALA A 248 6.99 -6.60 -18.72
N LEU A 249 7.88 -5.99 -19.50
CA LEU A 249 7.77 -5.91 -20.94
C LEU A 249 8.50 -7.09 -21.59
N ASP A 250 8.09 -7.48 -22.80
CA ASP A 250 8.65 -8.65 -23.50
C ASP A 250 10.15 -8.53 -23.82
N ASP A 251 10.67 -7.32 -23.87
CA ASP A 251 12.09 -7.02 -24.10
C ASP A 251 12.91 -6.96 -22.81
N GLY A 252 12.33 -7.35 -21.66
CA GLY A 252 13.00 -7.39 -20.36
C GLY A 252 13.08 -6.04 -19.65
N ARG A 253 12.50 -4.97 -20.22
CA ARG A 253 12.26 -3.72 -19.50
C ARG A 253 11.13 -3.90 -18.47
N ILE A 254 11.10 -3.00 -17.50
CA ILE A 254 10.00 -2.89 -16.54
C ILE A 254 9.33 -1.54 -16.77
N GLU A 255 8.00 -1.51 -16.77
CA GLU A 255 7.20 -0.30 -16.81
C GLU A 255 6.48 -0.14 -15.47
N ARG A 256 6.46 1.08 -14.94
CA ARG A 256 5.64 1.47 -13.79
C ARG A 256 4.74 2.63 -14.22
N SER A 257 3.42 2.42 -14.23
CA SER A 257 2.44 3.47 -14.57
C SER A 257 1.53 3.75 -13.37
N TYR A 258 1.35 5.01 -12.98
CA TYR A 258 0.64 5.36 -11.75
C TYR A 258 0.01 6.75 -11.80
N GLU A 259 -1.07 6.92 -11.03
CA GLU A 259 -1.64 8.21 -10.66
C GLU A 259 -1.02 8.69 -9.35
N VAL A 260 -0.71 9.99 -9.29
CA VAL A 260 -0.35 10.69 -8.06
C VAL A 260 -1.51 11.59 -7.69
N HIS A 261 -2.08 11.36 -6.50
CA HIS A 261 -3.09 12.22 -5.90
C HIS A 261 -2.41 13.12 -4.89
N TYR A 262 -2.36 14.42 -5.20
CA TYR A 262 -1.78 15.44 -4.34
C TYR A 262 -2.73 15.81 -3.21
N ALA A 263 -2.17 16.15 -2.05
CA ALA A 263 -2.96 16.56 -0.91
C ALA A 263 -3.69 17.88 -1.20
N LYS A 264 -4.90 18.05 -0.65
CA LYS A 264 -5.66 19.29 -0.83
C LYS A 264 -4.86 20.49 -0.31
N GLY A 265 -4.68 21.50 -1.15
CA GLY A 265 -3.91 22.70 -0.83
C GLY A 265 -2.41 22.59 -1.13
N GLU A 266 -1.96 21.46 -1.70
CA GLU A 266 -0.61 21.33 -2.26
C GLU A 266 -0.33 22.46 -3.26
N GLN A 267 0.81 23.12 -3.10
CA GLN A 267 1.21 24.25 -3.92
C GLN A 267 2.15 23.81 -5.05
N TYR A 268 2.82 22.66 -4.89
CA TYR A 268 3.84 22.17 -5.82
C TYR A 268 3.34 20.98 -6.62
N ILE A 269 2.31 21.21 -7.44
CA ILE A 269 1.81 20.21 -8.39
C ILE A 269 2.52 20.42 -9.73
N PRO A 270 3.22 19.42 -10.28
CA PRO A 270 3.83 19.49 -11.60
C PRO A 270 2.80 19.81 -12.69
N GLU A 271 3.18 20.64 -13.67
CA GLU A 271 2.28 21.10 -14.75
C GLU A 271 0.94 21.64 -14.18
N PRO A 272 0.96 22.74 -13.40
CA PRO A 272 -0.24 23.26 -12.75
C PRO A 272 -1.33 23.70 -13.75
N ASP A 273 -0.94 24.00 -14.99
CA ASP A 273 -1.80 24.33 -16.14
C ASP A 273 -2.77 23.21 -16.51
N LEU A 274 -2.46 21.95 -16.19
CA LEU A 274 -3.39 20.83 -16.38
C LEU A 274 -4.59 20.84 -15.42
N GLY A 275 -4.57 21.69 -14.39
CA GLY A 275 -5.61 21.77 -13.38
C GLY A 275 -5.72 20.50 -12.51
N GLY A 276 -6.62 20.52 -11.52
CA GLY A 276 -6.89 19.37 -10.65
C GLY A 276 -5.74 18.99 -9.70
N GLN A 277 -5.92 17.86 -9.00
CA GLN A 277 -5.03 17.34 -7.96
C GLN A 277 -4.48 15.95 -8.31
N VAL A 278 -4.57 15.55 -9.59
CA VAL A 278 -4.14 14.22 -10.05
C VAL A 278 -3.22 14.36 -11.25
N ARG A 279 -2.12 13.61 -11.26
CA ARG A 279 -1.20 13.49 -12.41
C ARG A 279 -0.93 12.03 -12.68
N ARG A 280 -0.82 11.66 -13.96
CA ARG A 280 -0.49 10.30 -14.40
C ARG A 280 0.95 10.27 -14.88
N PHE A 281 1.74 9.39 -14.32
CA PHE A 281 3.13 9.18 -14.69
C PHE A 281 3.35 7.77 -15.22
N ARG A 282 4.38 7.66 -16.06
CA ARG A 282 4.91 6.38 -16.51
C ARG A 282 6.43 6.43 -16.43
N GLU A 283 6.99 5.38 -15.85
CA GLU A 283 8.42 5.14 -15.82
C GLU A 283 8.76 3.87 -16.58
N ILE A 284 9.88 3.90 -17.32
CA ILE A 284 10.38 2.74 -18.05
C ILE A 284 11.83 2.49 -17.63
N TYR A 285 12.05 1.34 -16.99
CA TYR A 285 13.33 0.87 -16.49
C TYR A 285 14.04 0.07 -17.58
N ASN A 286 15.07 0.67 -18.17
CA ASN A 286 15.92 0.05 -19.17
C ASN A 286 17.28 -0.32 -18.54
N PHE A 287 17.45 -1.59 -18.23
CA PHE A 287 18.63 -2.07 -17.53
C PHE A 287 19.79 -2.36 -18.49
N ASP A 288 20.96 -1.79 -18.18
CA ASP A 288 22.24 -2.10 -18.80
C ASP A 288 23.04 -2.99 -17.84
N GLY A 289 22.94 -4.31 -18.03
CA GLY A 289 23.48 -5.29 -17.08
C GLY A 289 22.67 -5.36 -15.77
N ASN A 290 23.34 -5.69 -14.66
CA ASN A 290 22.70 -5.84 -13.35
C ASN A 290 22.79 -4.59 -12.48
N ASP A 291 23.75 -3.71 -12.76
CA ASP A 291 24.19 -2.67 -11.83
C ASP A 291 23.95 -1.27 -12.36
N ARG A 292 23.31 -1.14 -13.54
CA ARG A 292 22.92 0.13 -14.13
C ARG A 292 21.52 0.04 -14.72
N VAL A 293 20.74 1.09 -14.52
CA VAL A 293 19.41 1.25 -15.11
C VAL A 293 19.24 2.68 -15.57
N ARG A 294 18.70 2.86 -16.77
CA ARG A 294 18.19 4.14 -17.25
C ARG A 294 16.69 4.14 -17.06
N ILE A 295 16.16 5.16 -16.39
CA ILE A 295 14.75 5.28 -16.09
C ILE A 295 14.20 6.47 -16.86
N SER A 296 13.39 6.22 -17.88
CA SER A 296 12.63 7.26 -18.57
C SER A 296 11.42 7.64 -17.72
N LEU A 297 11.11 8.93 -17.62
CA LEU A 297 9.96 9.45 -16.86
C LEU A 297 9.08 10.30 -17.79
N GLU A 298 7.81 9.91 -17.85
CA GLU A 298 6.81 10.54 -18.71
C GLU A 298 5.58 10.95 -17.90
N LEU A 299 4.93 12.03 -18.34
CA LEU A 299 3.66 12.53 -17.82
C LEU A 299 2.60 12.40 -18.91
N TRP A 300 1.39 11.98 -18.53
CA TRP A 300 0.23 12.01 -19.43
C TRP A 300 -0.29 13.45 -19.57
N LYS A 301 -0.22 14.01 -20.78
CA LYS A 301 -0.68 15.35 -21.14
C LYS A 301 -1.17 15.33 -22.58
N ASP A 302 -2.27 16.03 -22.86
CA ASP A 302 -2.87 16.12 -24.20
C ASP A 302 -3.15 14.74 -24.84
N ASP A 303 -3.72 13.82 -24.07
CA ASP A 303 -4.06 12.44 -24.47
C ASP A 303 -2.88 11.60 -24.99
N LYS A 304 -1.67 11.91 -24.53
CA LYS A 304 -0.46 11.14 -24.83
C LYS A 304 0.54 11.17 -23.68
N TRP A 305 1.44 10.20 -23.68
CA TRP A 305 2.64 10.24 -22.85
C TRP A 305 3.64 11.22 -23.47
N SER A 306 4.18 12.11 -22.64
CA SER A 306 5.22 13.06 -23.01
C SER A 306 6.34 13.01 -21.99
N GLU A 307 7.59 13.22 -22.42
CA GLU A 307 8.74 13.30 -21.50
C GLU A 307 8.49 14.35 -20.40
N PHE A 308 8.88 14.01 -19.17
CA PHE A 308 8.73 14.88 -18.01
C PHE A 308 10.09 15.20 -17.39
N GLY A 309 10.32 16.48 -17.08
CA GLY A 309 11.60 16.95 -16.53
C GLY A 309 12.78 16.66 -17.48
N PRO A 310 13.85 15.99 -17.02
CA PRO A 310 14.99 15.63 -17.87
C PRO A 310 14.68 14.50 -18.87
N GLY A 311 13.47 13.93 -18.84
CA GLY A 311 13.02 12.82 -19.70
C GLY A 311 13.57 11.45 -19.27
N HIS A 312 14.78 11.41 -18.74
CA HIS A 312 15.36 10.22 -18.09
C HIS A 312 16.38 10.58 -17.01
N TYR A 313 16.68 9.61 -16.16
CA TYR A 313 17.82 9.64 -15.25
C TYR A 313 18.49 8.27 -15.24
N ASP A 314 19.80 8.25 -15.00
CA ASP A 314 20.57 7.03 -14.85
C ASP A 314 20.71 6.72 -13.35
N ALA A 315 20.66 5.44 -12.99
CA ALA A 315 20.94 4.99 -11.65
C ALA A 315 21.87 3.78 -11.67
N VAL A 316 22.73 3.71 -10.67
CA VAL A 316 23.67 2.61 -10.45
C VAL A 316 23.38 1.91 -9.14
N ARG A 317 23.52 0.59 -9.14
CA ARG A 317 23.33 -0.24 -7.96
C ARG A 317 24.44 0.06 -6.95
N VAL A 318 24.05 0.29 -5.70
CA VAL A 318 24.95 0.48 -4.57
C VAL A 318 24.86 -0.76 -3.70
N ASP A 319 25.87 -1.61 -3.79
CA ASP A 319 26.02 -2.75 -2.89
C ASP A 319 26.44 -2.26 -1.50
N HIS A 320 25.84 -2.83 -0.46
CA HIS A 320 26.17 -2.55 0.94
C HIS A 320 27.39 -3.35 1.41
#